data_AF-A0A3D5YHX5-F1
#
_entry.id   AF-A0A3D5YHX5-F1
#
_cell.length_a   1.000
_cell.length_b   1.000
_cell.length_c   1.000
_cell.angle_alpha   90.00
_cell.angle_beta   90.00
_cell.angle_gamma   90.00
#
_symmetry.space_group_name_H-M   'P 1'
#
loop_
_entity.id
_entity.type
_entity.pdbx_description
1 polymer ?
#
loop_
_entity_poly.entity_id
_entity_poly.type
_entity_poly.pdbx_seq_one_letter_code
_entity_poly.pdbx_strand_id
1 'polypeptide(L)'
;MFGNVGTMQSFKVGAPDAEFLEKEYAPVLSGQDIVGIANYKAYIKLNIDNSTTRVFSMNAIYTKDYQNLKIVPILKEYSSKKYGRKREFVDAEMAARLGVSEKDVPAPAATPEQVPPTSASA
;
A
#
# COMPACT_ATOMS: atom_id res chain seq x y z
N MET A 1 -0.13 -13.75 22.63
CA MET A 1 0.25 -15.18 22.69
C MET A 1 0.51 -15.66 21.26
N PHE A 2 1.76 -15.63 20.80
CA PHE A 2 2.16 -16.16 19.48
C PHE A 2 2.65 -17.62 19.53
N GLY A 3 2.70 -18.23 20.72
CA GLY A 3 3.21 -19.59 20.94
C GLY A 3 2.41 -20.74 20.30
N ASN A 4 1.28 -20.46 19.65
CA ASN A 4 0.47 -21.44 18.90
C ASN A 4 0.52 -21.22 17.39
N VAL A 5 1.34 -20.28 16.90
CA VAL A 5 1.45 -20.01 15.46
C VAL A 5 2.41 -21.02 14.85
N GLY A 6 1.87 -22.01 14.14
CA GLY A 6 2.68 -23.02 13.45
C GLY A 6 3.59 -22.40 12.38
N THR A 7 3.02 -21.58 11.50
CA THR A 7 3.75 -20.94 10.40
C THR A 7 3.73 -19.43 10.56
N MET A 8 4.91 -18.81 10.56
CA MET A 8 5.07 -17.36 10.69
C MET A 8 5.83 -16.79 9.49
N GLN A 9 5.32 -15.69 8.96
CA GLN A 9 5.95 -14.92 7.89
C GLN A 9 6.08 -13.46 8.33
N SER A 10 7.31 -12.95 8.33
CA SER A 10 7.63 -11.57 8.70
C SER A 10 8.25 -10.84 7.51
N PHE A 11 7.62 -9.74 7.11
CA PHE A 11 8.21 -8.76 6.19
C PHE A 11 9.03 -7.74 6.99
N LYS A 12 9.35 -6.61 6.36
CA LYS A 12 9.96 -5.47 7.04
C LYS A 12 9.12 -5.04 8.25
N VAL A 13 9.76 -5.08 9.41
CA VAL A 13 9.17 -4.69 10.70
C VAL A 13 10.06 -3.66 11.38
N GLY A 14 9.49 -2.92 12.35
CA GLY A 14 10.23 -1.96 13.15
C GLY A 14 11.14 -2.63 14.19
N ALA A 15 12.05 -1.84 14.76
CA ALA A 15 12.91 -2.26 15.87
C ALA A 15 12.16 -2.91 17.05
N PRO A 16 11.04 -2.35 17.57
CA PRO A 16 10.36 -2.96 18.71
C PRO A 16 9.80 -4.35 18.39
N ASP A 17 9.27 -4.57 17.18
CA ASP A 17 8.72 -5.86 16.78
C ASP A 17 9.81 -6.89 16.47
N ALA A 18 10.96 -6.44 15.98
CA ALA A 18 12.09 -7.31 15.67
C ALA A 18 12.67 -8.01 16.90
N GLU A 19 12.73 -7.35 18.05
CA GLU A 19 13.18 -7.95 19.32
C GLU A 19 12.28 -9.10 19.79
N PHE A 20 10.99 -9.02 19.50
CA PHE A 20 10.04 -10.11 19.80
C PHE A 20 10.21 -11.27 18.81
N LEU A 21 10.39 -10.96 17.53
CA LEU A 21 10.55 -11.96 16.48
C LEU A 21 11.90 -12.69 16.56
N GLU A 22 12.96 -12.02 17.00
CA GLU A 22 14.27 -12.63 17.22
C GLU A 22 14.19 -13.84 18.16
N LYS A 23 13.37 -13.78 19.22
CA LYS A 23 13.19 -14.91 20.15
C LYS A 23 12.57 -16.14 19.48
N GLU A 24 11.71 -15.93 18.48
CA GLU A 24 11.03 -17.00 17.75
C GLU A 24 11.86 -17.54 16.57
N TYR A 25 12.75 -16.71 16.03
CA TYR A 25 13.63 -17.03 14.90
C TYR A 25 15.06 -17.42 15.30
N ALA A 26 15.40 -17.31 16.60
CA ALA A 26 16.67 -17.76 17.14
C ALA A 26 16.90 -19.26 16.89
N PRO A 27 18.13 -19.69 16.55
CA PRO A 27 19.38 -18.92 16.48
C PRO A 27 19.73 -18.39 15.07
N VAL A 28 18.83 -18.48 14.10
CA VAL A 28 19.17 -18.33 12.67
C VAL A 28 19.21 -16.87 12.23
N LEU A 29 18.42 -16.01 12.87
CA LEU A 29 18.28 -14.60 12.54
C LEU A 29 18.44 -13.74 13.78
N SER A 30 19.16 -12.64 13.64
CA SER A 30 19.26 -11.60 14.67
C SER A 30 18.18 -10.53 14.47
N GLY A 31 17.89 -9.75 15.51
CA GLY A 31 16.96 -8.62 15.42
C GLY A 31 17.38 -7.60 14.34
N GLN A 32 18.70 -7.41 14.13
CA GLN A 32 19.24 -6.53 13.09
C GLN A 32 18.94 -7.01 11.67
N ASP A 33 18.99 -8.32 11.42
CA ASP A 33 18.67 -8.90 10.11
C ASP A 33 17.19 -8.73 9.75
N ILE A 34 16.32 -8.73 10.77
CA ILE A 34 14.88 -8.57 10.64
C ILE A 34 14.51 -7.10 10.33
N VAL A 35 15.11 -6.14 11.04
CA VAL A 35 14.90 -4.70 10.79
C VAL A 35 15.46 -4.27 9.44
N GLY A 36 16.63 -4.83 9.08
CA GLY A 36 17.36 -4.51 7.85
C GLY A 36 16.84 -5.18 6.59
N ILE A 37 15.74 -5.94 6.65
CA ILE A 37 15.24 -6.70 5.51
C ILE A 37 14.90 -5.78 4.32
N ALA A 38 15.40 -6.16 3.14
CA ALA A 38 15.13 -5.42 1.91
C ALA A 38 13.65 -5.53 1.51
N ASN A 39 13.16 -4.55 0.76
CA ASN A 39 11.82 -4.58 0.19
C ASN A 39 11.65 -5.86 -0.66
N TYR A 40 10.44 -6.44 -0.59
CA TYR A 40 10.10 -7.69 -1.28
C TYR A 40 10.85 -8.94 -0.78
N LYS A 41 11.47 -8.88 0.40
CA LYS A 41 11.95 -10.08 1.09
C LYS A 41 11.11 -10.32 2.34
N ALA A 42 10.95 -11.58 2.71
CA ALA A 42 10.30 -12.02 3.94
C ALA A 42 11.09 -13.16 4.58
N TYR A 43 11.12 -13.22 5.91
CA TYR A 43 11.58 -14.39 6.64
C TYR A 43 10.39 -15.27 6.99
N ILE A 44 10.54 -16.57 6.78
CA ILE A 44 9.46 -17.54 7.00
C ILE A 44 9.98 -18.70 7.83
N LYS A 45 9.26 -18.99 8.91
CA LYS A 45 9.36 -20.23 9.67
C LYS A 45 8.12 -21.04 9.33
N LEU A 46 8.29 -22.10 8.53
CA LEU A 46 7.21 -23.02 8.20
C LEU A 46 7.12 -24.12 9.24
N ASN A 47 5.91 -24.47 9.65
CA ASN A 47 5.64 -25.76 10.28
C ASN A 47 5.03 -26.69 9.22
N ILE A 48 5.70 -27.82 8.98
CA ILE A 48 5.29 -28.84 8.02
C ILE A 48 5.18 -30.15 8.81
N ASP A 49 4.03 -30.81 8.74
CA ASP A 49 3.75 -32.07 9.44
C ASP A 49 4.06 -32.03 10.95
N ASN A 50 3.67 -30.94 11.61
CA ASN A 50 3.90 -30.71 13.04
C ASN A 50 5.38 -30.56 13.43
N SER A 51 6.28 -30.44 12.44
CA SER A 51 7.71 -30.20 12.61
C SER A 51 8.07 -28.77 12.18
N THR A 52 8.83 -28.07 13.02
CA THR A 52 9.29 -26.72 12.68
C THR A 52 10.53 -26.77 11.79
N THR A 53 10.47 -26.08 10.67
CA THR A 53 11.60 -25.97 9.73
C THR A 53 12.54 -24.85 10.15
N ARG A 54 13.78 -24.91 9.63
CA ARG A 54 14.72 -23.79 9.76
C ARG A 54 14.16 -22.58 9.02
N VAL A 55 14.30 -21.40 9.62
CA VAL A 55 13.89 -20.14 8.99
C VAL A 55 14.65 -19.93 7.68
N PHE A 56 13.94 -19.53 6.63
CA PHE A 56 14.53 -19.19 5.34
C PHE A 56 13.97 -17.86 4.80
N SER A 57 14.73 -17.23 3.91
CA SER A 57 14.30 -16.01 3.23
C SER A 57 13.51 -16.33 1.98
N MET A 58 12.34 -15.74 1.83
CA MET A 58 11.55 -15.76 0.60
C MET A 58 11.65 -14.41 -0.11
N ASN A 59 11.89 -14.44 -1.42
CA ASN A 59 11.77 -13.26 -2.27
C ASN A 59 10.35 -13.22 -2.85
N ALA A 60 9.58 -12.18 -2.53
CA ALA A 60 8.32 -11.89 -3.19
C ALA A 60 8.61 -11.28 -4.57
N ILE A 61 8.09 -11.89 -5.61
CA ILE A 61 8.17 -11.33 -6.96
C ILE A 61 7.00 -10.35 -7.10
N TYR A 62 7.30 -9.05 -7.18
CA TYR A 62 6.31 -8.06 -7.57
C TYR A 62 6.14 -8.09 -9.08
N THR A 63 5.19 -8.88 -9.58
CA THR A 63 4.78 -8.81 -10.98
C THR A 63 3.57 -7.89 -11.16
N LYS A 64 3.61 -7.06 -12.20
CA LYS A 64 2.48 -6.26 -12.69
C LYS A 64 1.75 -6.93 -13.86
N ASP A 65 2.09 -8.16 -14.22
CA ASP A 65 1.52 -8.84 -15.40
C ASP A 65 0.00 -9.01 -15.29
N TYR A 66 -0.54 -9.05 -14.06
CA TYR A 66 -1.98 -9.09 -13.79
C TYR A 66 -2.68 -7.72 -13.88
N GLN A 67 -1.94 -6.63 -14.12
CA GLN A 67 -2.53 -5.29 -14.21
C GLN A 67 -3.13 -5.06 -15.58
N ASN A 68 -4.45 -5.24 -15.68
CA ASN A 68 -5.19 -4.85 -16.87
C ASN A 68 -5.45 -3.33 -16.84
N LEU A 69 -4.52 -2.57 -17.43
CA LEU A 69 -4.56 -1.09 -17.48
C LEU A 69 -5.82 -0.54 -18.17
N LYS A 70 -6.52 -1.36 -18.97
CA LYS A 70 -7.77 -0.96 -19.64
C LYS A 70 -8.95 -0.87 -18.67
N ILE A 71 -8.91 -1.59 -17.53
CA ILE A 71 -10.00 -1.63 -16.55
C ILE A 71 -9.93 -0.43 -15.60
N VAL A 72 -8.74 0.16 -15.41
CA VAL A 72 -8.51 1.31 -14.53
C VAL A 72 -9.42 2.52 -14.84
N PRO A 73 -9.53 3.01 -16.09
CA PRO A 73 -10.43 4.14 -16.39
C PRO A 73 -11.90 3.78 -16.17
N ILE A 74 -12.31 2.55 -16.50
CA ILE A 74 -13.69 2.07 -16.33
C ILE A 74 -14.05 2.01 -14.85
N LEU A 75 -13.17 1.46 -14.02
CA LEU A 75 -13.38 1.36 -12.58
C LEU A 75 -13.42 2.73 -11.92
N LYS A 76 -12.57 3.67 -12.36
CA LYS A 76 -12.57 5.06 -11.89
C LYS A 76 -13.90 5.73 -12.22
N GLU A 77 -14.38 5.61 -13.46
CA GLU A 77 -15.64 6.21 -13.90
C GLU A 77 -16.85 5.58 -13.19
N TYR A 78 -16.86 4.25 -13.02
CA TYR A 78 -17.91 3.55 -12.28
C TYR A 78 -17.93 3.96 -10.81
N SER A 79 -16.77 4.06 -10.16
CA SER A 79 -16.67 4.53 -8.77
C SER A 79 -17.13 5.98 -8.63
N SER A 80 -16.76 6.86 -9.56
CA SER A 80 -17.22 8.26 -9.57
C SER A 80 -18.72 8.38 -9.81
N LYS A 81 -19.34 7.51 -10.63
CA LYS A 81 -20.79 7.51 -10.83
C LYS A 81 -21.57 6.94 -9.65
N LYS A 82 -21.05 5.88 -9.02
CA LYS A 82 -21.73 5.17 -7.93
C LYS A 82 -21.56 5.84 -6.57
N TYR A 83 -20.38 6.39 -6.29
CA TYR A 83 -20.03 6.96 -4.99
C TYR A 83 -19.62 8.43 -5.05
N GLY A 84 -19.44 9.01 -6.25
CA GLY A 84 -19.10 10.42 -6.38
C GLY A 84 -20.26 11.31 -5.97
N ARG A 85 -19.97 12.27 -5.10
CA ARG A 85 -20.87 13.37 -4.75
C ARG A 85 -20.44 14.61 -5.52
N LYS A 86 -21.40 15.48 -5.84
CA LYS A 86 -21.11 16.79 -6.45
C LYS A 86 -20.17 17.57 -5.54
N ARG A 87 -19.11 18.12 -6.15
CA ARG A 87 -18.04 18.83 -5.45
C ARG A 87 -18.57 19.97 -4.57
N GLU A 88 -19.54 20.72 -5.07
CA GLU A 88 -20.20 21.82 -4.34
C GLU A 88 -20.81 21.39 -3.00
N PHE A 89 -21.44 20.21 -2.93
CA PHE A 89 -22.03 19.69 -1.70
C PHE A 89 -20.97 19.18 -0.72
N VAL A 90 -19.89 18.59 -1.24
CA VAL A 90 -18.77 18.12 -0.40
C VAL A 90 -18.01 19.31 0.17
N ASP A 91 -17.77 20.35 -0.62
CA ASP A 91 -17.06 21.55 -0.20
C ASP A 91 -17.89 22.35 0.81
N ALA A 92 -19.22 22.45 0.63
CA ALA A 92 -20.13 23.04 1.61
C ALA A 92 -20.22 22.23 2.92
N GLU A 93 -20.27 20.89 2.84
CA GLU A 93 -20.27 20.01 4.03
C GLU A 93 -18.92 20.08 4.77
N MET A 94 -17.80 20.15 4.04
CA MET A 94 -16.48 20.35 4.63
C MET A 94 -16.35 21.73 5.28
N ALA A 95 -16.77 22.81 4.62
CA ALA A 95 -16.74 24.16 5.18
C ALA A 95 -17.60 24.28 6.45
N ALA A 96 -18.80 23.68 6.43
CA ALA A 96 -19.68 23.63 7.59
C ALA A 96 -19.09 22.83 8.76
N ARG A 97 -18.33 21.76 8.48
CA ARG A 97 -17.66 20.95 9.52
C ARG A 97 -16.36 21.58 10.04
N LEU A 98 -15.63 22.30 9.20
CA LEU A 98 -14.35 22.93 9.56
C LEU A 98 -14.54 24.31 10.20
N GLY A 99 -15.74 24.91 10.13
CA GLY A 99 -16.04 26.21 10.71
C GLY A 99 -15.33 27.39 10.03
N VAL A 100 -14.91 27.22 8.76
CA VAL A 100 -14.23 28.27 7.98
C VAL A 100 -15.28 29.06 7.21
N SER A 101 -15.33 30.37 7.45
CA SER A 101 -16.21 31.30 6.75
C SER A 101 -15.76 31.51 5.30
N GLU A 102 -16.73 31.75 4.43
CA GLU A 102 -16.73 31.75 2.95
C GLU A 102 -15.66 32.59 2.21
N LYS A 103 -14.66 33.17 2.88
CA LYS A 103 -13.72 34.15 2.30
C LYS A 103 -12.34 33.62 1.90
N ASP A 104 -12.03 32.35 2.12
CA ASP A 104 -10.71 31.76 1.77
C ASP A 104 -10.80 30.54 0.83
N VAL A 105 -11.77 30.52 -0.09
CA VAL A 105 -11.76 29.54 -1.19
C VAL A 105 -11.07 30.19 -2.40
N PRO A 106 -9.85 29.79 -2.79
CA PRO A 106 -9.26 30.28 -4.03
C PRO A 106 -10.13 29.81 -5.19
N ALA A 107 -10.54 30.76 -6.04
CA ALA A 107 -11.33 30.54 -7.24
C ALA A 107 -10.75 29.38 -8.07
N PRO A 108 -11.60 28.53 -8.70
CA PRO A 108 -11.13 27.39 -9.47
C PRO A 108 -10.18 27.87 -10.56
N ALA A 109 -8.90 27.50 -10.41
CA ALA A 109 -7.86 27.79 -11.39
C ALA A 109 -8.35 27.32 -12.76
N ALA A 110 -8.34 28.25 -13.71
CA ALA A 110 -8.70 28.06 -15.09
C ALA A 110 -8.10 26.76 -15.65
N THR A 111 -8.93 26.00 -16.33
CA THR A 111 -8.55 24.88 -17.18
C THR A 111 -7.37 25.30 -18.07
N PRO A 112 -6.19 24.65 -18.00
CA PRO A 112 -5.21 24.77 -19.06
C PRO A 112 -5.76 24.02 -20.28
N GLU A 113 -6.36 24.81 -21.15
CA GLU A 113 -6.16 24.85 -22.59
C GLU A 113 -5.54 23.59 -23.24
N GLN A 114 -6.29 23.08 -24.22
CA GLN A 114 -5.92 22.09 -25.22
C GLN A 114 -4.45 22.13 -25.62
N VAL A 115 -3.75 21.01 -25.47
CA VAL A 115 -2.48 20.79 -26.19
C VAL A 115 -2.85 20.47 -27.65
N PRO A 116 -2.42 21.25 -28.65
CA PRO A 116 -2.75 21.02 -30.05
C PRO A 116 -2.12 19.70 -30.57
N PRO A 117 -2.73 19.04 -31.57
CA PRO A 117 -2.13 17.87 -32.20
C PRO A 117 -0.89 18.30 -32.99
N THR A 118 0.29 17.86 -32.57
CA THR A 118 1.49 17.90 -33.40
C THR A 118 1.21 17.08 -34.67
N SER A 119 1.10 17.79 -35.79
CA SER A 119 1.21 17.24 -37.12
C SER A 119 2.62 16.69 -37.32
N ALA A 120 2.78 15.38 -37.19
CA ALA A 120 3.91 14.65 -37.76
C ALA A 120 3.47 14.06 -39.09
N SER A 121 3.68 14.81 -40.16
CA SER A 121 3.72 14.34 -41.54
C SER A 121 5.16 14.47 -42.01
N ALA A 122 5.89 13.35 -42.03
CA ALA A 122 7.06 13.03 -42.86
C ALA A 122 7.68 11.72 -42.35
#